data_AF-A0A2V6ZVE1-F1
#
_entry.id   AF-A0A2V6ZVE1-F1
#
_cell.length_a   1.000
_cell.length_b   1.000
_cell.length_c   1.000
_cell.angle_alpha   90.00
_cell.angle_beta   90.00
_cell.angle_gamma   90.00
#
_symmetry.space_group_name_H-M   'P 1'
#
loop_
_entity.id
_entity.type
_entity.pdbx_description
1 polymer ?
#
loop_
_entity_poly.entity_id
_entity_poly.type
_entity_poly.pdbx_seq_one_letter_code
_entity_poly.pdbx_strand_id
1 'polypeptide(L)'
;MGPPWLKEGWFHAHALYARSVTDAGAQSAIGEVFARRVKGGYTSAIERVNLERRLVSLLTRGCERAPIGYTLRREAVNDSYSEGVENVGYDTQAGLGSGVFFRTVKLKDFPWNGWLRVAAATRPAAAWNPIAGFTDEAGALVWSVLGDAAVLPEPYGVGWLPNRVRAVEVSGPVEVPRDALAPEPSTGALRAPAPGTVAHQRVTYRVALSKFHDETKMTVADLVYPYLFAQRWSTTNPQVNRTTVLLREWLAAVRVVKLDTEVRDFGDLQVFLETPVIEVYLRHAAEPAEAPAIAPPWSAVPWQLVVLMEEAVTRGLAAFSEDEARRRGVPWLDLARDRKLVAALGPIAETFERRAYVPEALKGLVTVEQARQRWAALRRFRQQNGHWLVTSGPYRLQKWSGDSTVLTVFRDLSYPNVVGSFDGWALPRRAWVAAVDRRGDRLELQVDAQTLTKFERSYKIVREPMRLEPTGEKARDAVVARWTAIGA
;
A
#
# COMPACT_ATOMS: atom_id res chain seq x y z
N MET A 1 2.71 3.35 -2.32
CA MET A 1 3.49 2.34 -1.59
C MET A 1 4.94 2.39 -2.08
N GLY A 2 5.90 2.00 -1.25
CA GLY A 2 7.30 1.81 -1.67
C GLY A 2 7.49 0.50 -2.45
N PRO A 3 8.73 0.17 -2.87
CA PRO A 3 9.01 -1.10 -3.53
C PRO A 3 8.80 -2.30 -2.60
N PRO A 4 8.50 -3.51 -3.11
CA PRO A 4 8.27 -4.72 -2.31
C PRO A 4 9.40 -5.08 -1.35
N TRP A 5 10.64 -4.80 -1.75
CA TRP A 5 11.86 -5.05 -0.98
C TRP A 5 12.27 -3.86 -0.11
N LEU A 6 11.34 -2.95 0.21
CA LEU A 6 11.61 -1.75 1.03
C LEU A 6 12.29 -2.10 2.37
N LYS A 7 12.00 -3.28 2.92
CA LYS A 7 12.54 -3.74 4.21
C LYS A 7 13.76 -4.65 4.11
N GLU A 8 14.27 -4.90 2.90
CA GLU A 8 15.42 -5.76 2.68
C GLU A 8 16.75 -5.04 2.93
N GLY A 9 17.67 -5.72 3.61
CA GLY A 9 18.97 -5.15 3.98
C GLY A 9 19.85 -4.77 2.77
N TRP A 10 19.81 -5.57 1.70
CA TRP A 10 20.54 -5.25 0.47
C TRP A 10 20.01 -3.98 -0.21
N PHE A 11 18.70 -3.73 -0.13
CA PHE A 11 18.10 -2.54 -0.70
C PHE A 11 18.48 -1.29 0.10
N HIS A 12 18.54 -1.42 1.42
CA HIS A 12 19.02 -0.36 2.31
C HIS A 12 20.48 -0.02 2.03
N ALA A 13 21.33 -1.03 1.84
CA ALA A 13 22.70 -0.80 1.40
C ALA A 13 22.74 -0.03 0.08
N HIS A 14 21.95 -0.44 -0.92
CA HIS A 14 21.89 0.31 -2.19
C HIS A 14 21.43 1.75 -1.99
N ALA A 15 20.36 1.98 -1.23
CA ALA A 15 19.82 3.31 -0.98
C ALA A 15 20.83 4.24 -0.27
N LEU A 16 21.65 3.70 0.63
CA LEU A 16 22.66 4.44 1.38
C LEU A 16 23.94 4.69 0.58
N TYR A 17 24.48 3.66 -0.08
CA TYR A 17 25.83 3.69 -0.66
C TYR A 17 25.87 4.00 -2.16
N ALA A 18 24.81 3.72 -2.93
CA ALA A 18 24.90 3.80 -4.40
C ALA A 18 25.24 5.22 -4.90
N ARG A 19 24.78 6.26 -4.19
CA ARG A 19 25.05 7.67 -4.56
C ARG A 19 26.46 8.15 -4.21
N SER A 20 27.18 7.42 -3.35
CA SER A 20 28.53 7.79 -2.95
C SER A 20 29.62 7.13 -3.78
N VAL A 21 29.30 6.12 -4.58
CA VAL A 21 30.27 5.48 -5.47
C VAL A 21 30.60 6.43 -6.60
N THR A 22 31.87 6.84 -6.73
CA THR A 22 32.32 7.79 -7.77
C THR A 22 32.91 7.10 -8.99
N ASP A 23 33.48 5.90 -8.84
CA ASP A 23 34.01 5.11 -9.95
C ASP A 23 32.90 4.69 -10.93
N ALA A 24 33.02 5.10 -12.19
CA ALA A 24 32.01 4.86 -13.23
C ALA A 24 31.83 3.36 -13.54
N GLY A 25 32.91 2.57 -13.48
CA GLY A 25 32.85 1.12 -13.67
C GLY A 25 32.05 0.44 -12.58
N ALA A 26 32.30 0.79 -11.32
CA ALA A 26 31.56 0.32 -10.16
C ALA A 26 30.10 0.76 -10.20
N GLN A 27 29.79 2.01 -10.55
CA GLN A 27 28.41 2.49 -10.73
C GLN A 27 27.65 1.66 -11.76
N SER A 28 28.27 1.37 -12.91
CA SER A 28 27.66 0.53 -13.96
C SER A 28 27.39 -0.88 -13.46
N ALA A 29 28.38 -1.52 -12.82
CA ALA A 29 28.23 -2.87 -12.26
C ALA A 29 27.16 -2.95 -11.16
N ILE A 30 27.08 -1.94 -10.29
CA ILE A 30 26.03 -1.83 -9.26
C ILE A 30 24.66 -1.71 -9.93
N GLY A 31 24.53 -0.83 -10.94
CA GLY A 31 23.30 -0.63 -11.68
C GLY A 31 22.80 -1.91 -12.36
N GLU A 32 23.71 -2.67 -12.98
CA GLU A 32 23.40 -3.95 -13.61
C GLU A 32 22.90 -4.99 -12.59
N VAL A 33 23.65 -5.20 -11.50
CA VAL A 33 23.28 -6.18 -10.46
C VAL A 33 21.98 -5.78 -9.77
N PHE A 34 21.79 -4.48 -9.47
CA PHE A 34 20.56 -3.96 -8.89
C PHE A 34 19.38 -4.20 -9.83
N ALA A 35 19.48 -3.78 -11.10
CA ALA A 35 18.44 -3.97 -12.11
C ALA A 35 18.06 -5.44 -12.26
N ARG A 36 19.06 -6.33 -12.29
CA ARG A 36 18.87 -7.77 -12.37
C ARG A 36 18.11 -8.31 -11.15
N ARG A 37 18.46 -7.87 -9.93
CA ARG A 37 17.76 -8.29 -8.70
C ARG A 37 16.31 -7.77 -8.64
N VAL A 38 16.09 -6.51 -9.02
CA VAL A 38 14.75 -5.87 -8.96
C VAL A 38 13.83 -6.19 -10.13
N LYS A 39 14.30 -6.97 -11.13
CA LYS A 39 13.51 -7.46 -12.26
C LYS A 39 13.38 -8.98 -12.27
N GLY A 40 13.73 -9.65 -11.18
CA GLY A 40 13.63 -11.11 -11.11
C GLY A 40 14.56 -11.86 -12.07
N GLY A 41 15.71 -11.27 -12.43
CA GLY A 41 16.65 -11.82 -13.42
C GLY A 41 17.51 -12.97 -12.88
N TYR A 42 16.90 -13.90 -12.13
CA TYR A 42 17.54 -15.05 -11.49
C TYR A 42 16.64 -16.29 -11.61
N THR A 43 17.26 -17.46 -11.57
CA THR A 43 16.60 -18.77 -11.81
C THR A 43 16.49 -19.61 -10.54
N SER A 44 17.20 -19.23 -9.47
CA SER A 44 17.20 -19.94 -8.19
C SER A 44 17.39 -19.00 -7.00
N ALA A 45 17.02 -19.47 -5.81
CA ALA A 45 17.26 -18.76 -4.55
C ALA A 45 18.77 -18.52 -4.30
N ILE A 46 19.63 -19.47 -4.69
CA ILE A 46 21.09 -19.34 -4.57
C ILE A 46 21.60 -18.19 -5.43
N GLU A 47 21.16 -18.14 -6.69
CA GLU A 47 21.54 -17.06 -7.61
C GLU A 47 21.06 -15.70 -7.10
N ARG A 48 19.82 -15.62 -6.58
CA ARG A 48 19.29 -14.40 -5.95
C ARG A 48 20.16 -13.93 -4.79
N VAL A 49 20.47 -14.81 -3.84
CA VAL A 49 21.31 -14.47 -2.68
C VAL A 49 22.72 -14.05 -3.12
N ASN A 50 23.28 -14.69 -4.14
CA ASN A 50 24.58 -14.31 -4.68
C ASN A 50 24.55 -12.94 -5.37
N LEU A 51 23.45 -12.57 -6.04
CA LEU A 51 23.25 -11.21 -6.56
C LEU A 51 23.20 -10.18 -5.43
N GLU A 52 22.44 -10.46 -4.37
CA GLU A 52 22.34 -9.58 -3.20
C GLU A 52 23.71 -9.40 -2.51
N ARG A 53 24.46 -10.49 -2.29
CA ARG A 53 25.82 -10.46 -1.73
C ARG A 53 26.78 -9.68 -2.62
N ARG A 54 26.74 -9.92 -3.94
CA ARG A 54 27.58 -9.20 -4.91
C ARG A 54 27.26 -7.71 -4.90
N LEU A 55 25.97 -7.35 -4.84
CA LEU A 55 25.53 -5.95 -4.77
C LEU A 55 26.11 -5.26 -3.53
N VAL A 56 25.93 -5.86 -2.35
CA VAL A 56 26.48 -5.32 -1.09
C VAL A 56 28.00 -5.21 -1.14
N SER A 57 28.67 -6.22 -1.69
CA SER A 57 30.14 -6.23 -1.84
C SER A 57 30.63 -5.12 -2.77
N LEU A 58 29.92 -4.81 -3.86
CA LEU A 58 30.26 -3.71 -4.76
C LEU A 58 30.03 -2.36 -4.08
N LEU A 59 28.92 -2.21 -3.36
CA LEU A 59 28.56 -0.98 -2.65
C LEU A 59 29.52 -0.62 -1.51
N THR A 60 30.12 -1.63 -0.87
CA THR A 60 30.97 -1.45 0.32
C THR A 60 32.47 -1.58 0.04
N ARG A 61 32.86 -1.79 -1.21
CA ARG A 61 34.27 -1.97 -1.60
C ARG A 61 35.12 -0.72 -1.37
N GLY A 62 34.55 0.47 -1.58
CA GLY A 62 35.24 1.74 -1.41
C GLY A 62 35.16 2.27 0.01
N CYS A 63 36.19 2.99 0.46
CA CYS A 63 36.21 3.69 1.76
C CYS A 63 35.75 5.15 1.66
N GLU A 64 35.17 5.57 0.53
CA GLU A 64 34.89 6.98 0.23
C GLU A 64 33.84 7.59 1.17
N ARG A 65 32.82 6.82 1.57
CA ARG A 65 31.83 7.19 2.59
C ARG A 65 31.35 5.96 3.35
N ALA A 66 31.53 5.98 4.67
CA ALA A 66 31.01 4.96 5.58
C ALA A 66 29.84 5.52 6.41
N PRO A 67 28.72 4.78 6.57
CA PRO A 67 27.70 5.10 7.56
C PRO A 67 28.31 4.99 8.95
N ILE A 68 28.40 6.13 9.64
CA ILE A 68 29.00 6.23 10.97
C ILE A 68 28.04 5.86 12.12
N GLY A 69 26.79 5.54 11.80
CA GLY A 69 25.79 5.12 12.79
C GLY A 69 24.35 5.23 12.30
N TYR A 70 23.42 4.86 13.16
CA TYR A 70 21.97 4.99 12.95
C TYR A 70 21.41 6.04 13.90
N THR A 71 20.42 6.81 13.43
CA THR A 71 19.62 7.64 14.33
C THR A 71 18.59 6.76 15.06
N LEU A 72 18.52 6.89 16.38
CA LEU A 72 17.46 6.24 17.16
C LEU A 72 16.19 7.09 17.04
N ARG A 73 15.12 6.49 16.54
CA ARG A 73 13.79 7.07 16.61
C ARG A 73 13.22 6.83 18.02
N ARG A 74 12.84 7.90 18.70
CA ARG A 74 12.16 7.85 19.99
C ARG A 74 10.76 8.43 19.82
N GLU A 75 9.76 7.59 20.03
CA GLU A 75 8.35 7.98 19.96
C GLU A 75 7.71 7.68 21.31
N ALA A 76 6.92 8.62 21.81
CA ALA A 76 6.28 8.51 23.11
C ALA A 76 4.83 8.06 22.96
N VAL A 77 4.39 7.19 23.87
CA VAL A 77 2.97 6.82 24.05
C VAL A 77 2.58 7.07 25.49
N ASN A 78 1.34 7.49 25.72
CA ASN A 78 0.78 7.53 27.06
C ASN A 78 0.32 6.12 27.41
N ASP A 79 0.99 5.45 28.35
CA ASP A 79 0.62 4.11 28.82
C ASP A 79 0.01 4.14 30.24
N SER A 80 -0.44 5.31 30.71
CA SER A 80 -1.16 5.45 31.98
C SER A 80 -2.36 4.49 32.08
N TYR A 81 -2.77 4.15 33.29
CA TYR A 81 -3.75 3.08 33.53
C TYR A 81 -5.13 3.37 32.92
N SER A 82 -5.58 4.62 32.99
CA SER A 82 -6.91 5.06 32.55
C SER A 82 -6.87 5.81 31.21
N GLU A 83 -6.09 6.89 31.14
CA GLU A 83 -6.01 7.78 29.97
C GLU A 83 -5.02 7.30 28.89
N GLY A 84 -4.40 6.14 29.11
CA GLY A 84 -3.39 5.61 28.21
C GLY A 84 -3.95 4.82 27.03
N VAL A 85 -3.03 4.37 26.19
CA VAL A 85 -3.27 3.44 25.09
C VAL A 85 -2.72 2.06 25.40
N GLU A 86 -3.33 1.04 24.80
CA GLU A 86 -2.83 -0.32 24.78
C GLU A 86 -2.81 -0.87 23.34
N ASN A 87 -2.29 -2.09 23.18
CA ASN A 87 -2.25 -2.78 21.88
C ASN A 87 -1.50 -1.98 20.80
N VAL A 88 -0.36 -1.40 21.17
CA VAL A 88 0.42 -0.50 20.31
C VAL A 88 1.27 -1.31 19.32
N GLY A 89 0.78 -1.51 18.11
CA GLY A 89 1.57 -2.03 16.99
C GLY A 89 2.38 -0.93 16.30
N TYR A 90 3.62 -1.23 15.93
CA TYR A 90 4.50 -0.29 15.24
C TYR A 90 5.37 -1.01 14.21
N ASP A 91 5.68 -0.33 13.12
CA ASP A 91 6.60 -0.86 12.10
C ASP A 91 8.06 -0.57 12.49
N THR A 92 8.97 -1.51 12.24
CA THR A 92 10.39 -1.37 12.59
C THR A 92 11.11 -0.23 11.87
N GLN A 93 10.54 0.34 10.80
CA GLN A 93 11.12 1.46 10.05
C GLN A 93 10.28 2.73 10.18
N ALA A 94 8.96 2.62 10.04
CA ALA A 94 8.03 3.73 10.09
C ALA A 94 7.54 4.08 11.51
N GLY A 95 7.82 3.23 12.51
CA GLY A 95 7.44 3.46 13.90
C GLY A 95 5.93 3.57 14.10
N LEU A 96 5.52 4.51 14.95
CA LEU A 96 4.10 4.85 15.16
C LEU A 96 3.48 5.59 13.97
N GLY A 97 4.29 6.06 13.02
CA GLY A 97 3.83 6.61 11.75
C GLY A 97 3.32 5.58 10.74
N SER A 98 3.32 4.30 11.10
CA SER A 98 2.87 3.21 10.24
C SER A 98 1.35 3.07 10.19
N GLY A 99 0.83 2.55 9.08
CA GLY A 99 -0.60 2.22 8.97
C GLY A 99 -1.07 1.18 9.99
N VAL A 100 -0.17 0.34 10.52
CA VAL A 100 -0.55 -0.67 11.53
C VAL A 100 -0.87 -0.04 12.88
N PHE A 101 -0.19 1.05 13.27
CA PHE A 101 -0.42 1.71 14.55
C PHE A 101 -1.90 2.08 14.75
N PHE A 102 -2.49 2.81 13.81
CA PHE A 102 -3.88 3.24 13.89
C PHE A 102 -4.93 2.12 13.77
N ARG A 103 -4.50 0.91 13.39
CA ARG A 103 -5.36 -0.29 13.30
C ARG A 103 -5.25 -1.19 14.53
N THR A 104 -4.26 -0.96 15.37
CA THR A 104 -3.97 -1.76 16.57
C THR A 104 -4.25 -0.97 17.84
N VAL A 105 -3.88 0.31 17.89
CA VAL A 105 -4.00 1.14 19.10
C VAL A 105 -5.44 1.18 19.64
N LYS A 106 -5.56 1.00 20.95
CA LYS A 106 -6.83 1.07 21.70
C LYS A 106 -6.69 2.01 22.87
N LEU A 107 -7.76 2.73 23.22
CA LEU A 107 -7.81 3.52 24.46
C LEU A 107 -8.09 2.58 25.64
N LYS A 108 -7.49 2.77 26.81
CA LYS A 108 -7.72 1.84 27.94
C LYS A 108 -9.11 1.99 28.58
N ASP A 109 -9.58 3.21 28.80
CA ASP A 109 -10.89 3.46 29.43
C ASP A 109 -12.07 3.20 28.49
N PHE A 110 -11.94 3.57 27.22
CA PHE A 110 -12.98 3.38 26.21
C PHE A 110 -12.37 2.87 24.91
N PRO A 111 -12.06 1.56 24.82
CA PRO A 111 -11.21 1.03 23.75
C PRO A 111 -11.67 1.32 22.32
N TRP A 112 -12.94 1.70 22.16
CA TRP A 112 -13.60 1.89 20.87
C TRP A 112 -14.26 3.27 20.69
N ASN A 113 -14.30 4.11 21.74
CA ASN A 113 -15.02 5.39 21.72
C ASN A 113 -14.24 6.45 22.50
N GLY A 114 -13.59 7.39 21.81
CA GLY A 114 -12.90 8.48 22.50
C GLY A 114 -12.01 9.29 21.57
N TRP A 115 -11.09 10.03 22.17
CA TRP A 115 -10.14 10.88 21.47
C TRP A 115 -8.74 10.33 21.61
N LEU A 116 -8.14 9.89 20.49
CA LEU A 116 -6.70 9.68 20.41
C LEU A 116 -6.04 10.97 19.93
N ARG A 117 -5.15 11.54 20.74
CA ARG A 117 -4.33 12.70 20.34
C ARG A 117 -3.00 12.20 19.83
N VAL A 118 -2.66 12.59 18.60
CA VAL A 118 -1.38 12.26 17.97
C VAL A 118 -0.68 13.56 17.62
N ALA A 119 0.59 13.67 17.97
CA ALA A 119 1.44 14.79 17.63
C ALA A 119 2.48 14.34 16.58
N ALA A 120 2.81 15.26 15.67
CA ALA A 120 3.94 15.12 14.74
C ALA A 120 5.02 16.12 15.13
N ALA A 121 6.29 15.79 14.91
CA ALA A 121 7.39 16.68 15.28
C ALA A 121 7.47 17.93 14.40
N THR A 122 7.04 17.83 13.14
CA THR A 122 7.13 18.91 12.15
C THR A 122 5.78 19.54 11.84
N ARG A 123 5.77 20.85 11.57
CA ARG A 123 4.57 21.54 11.07
C ARG A 123 4.17 21.01 9.68
N PRO A 124 2.86 20.82 9.41
CA PRO A 124 2.40 20.41 8.09
C PRO A 124 2.67 21.50 7.03
N ALA A 125 3.35 21.13 5.95
CA ALA A 125 3.66 21.98 4.79
C ALA A 125 3.28 21.31 3.45
N ALA A 126 3.32 19.98 3.35
CA ALA A 126 3.02 19.25 2.13
C ALA A 126 1.54 19.35 1.77
N ALA A 127 1.21 19.48 0.49
CA ALA A 127 -0.17 19.58 0.02
C ALA A 127 -0.99 18.32 0.34
N TRP A 128 -2.29 18.47 0.62
CA TRP A 128 -3.20 17.34 0.84
C TRP A 128 -3.71 16.79 -0.48
N ASN A 129 -2.82 16.03 -1.13
CA ASN A 129 -3.00 15.48 -2.47
C ASN A 129 -2.59 13.99 -2.53
N PRO A 130 -3.52 13.10 -2.90
CA PRO A 130 -3.30 11.65 -2.99
C PRO A 130 -2.22 11.16 -3.97
N ILE A 131 -1.78 11.96 -4.94
CA ILE A 131 -0.84 11.53 -6.00
C ILE A 131 0.62 11.80 -5.62
N ALA A 132 0.89 13.02 -5.20
CA ALA A 132 2.24 13.46 -4.85
C ALA A 132 2.19 14.57 -3.81
N GLY A 133 1.32 14.40 -2.81
CA GLY A 133 1.23 15.20 -1.59
C GLY A 133 1.37 14.31 -0.35
N PHE A 134 1.02 14.84 0.83
CA PHE A 134 1.17 14.14 2.12
C PHE A 134 2.61 13.63 2.37
N THR A 135 3.61 14.35 1.87
CA THR A 135 5.01 13.93 1.87
C THR A 135 5.78 14.34 3.13
N ASP A 136 5.20 15.17 3.99
CA ASP A 136 5.74 15.49 5.31
C ASP A 136 5.23 14.50 6.37
N GLU A 137 5.82 14.55 7.57
CA GLU A 137 5.50 13.61 8.66
C GLU A 137 4.03 13.68 9.08
N ALA A 138 3.51 14.90 9.29
CA ALA A 138 2.12 15.10 9.70
C ALA A 138 1.12 14.68 8.62
N GLY A 139 1.40 14.98 7.35
CA GLY A 139 0.58 14.58 6.22
C GLY A 139 0.61 13.06 6.01
N ALA A 140 1.77 12.41 6.17
CA ALA A 140 1.89 10.96 6.09
C ALA A 140 1.03 10.26 7.17
N LEU A 141 1.03 10.79 8.40
CA LEU A 141 0.15 10.32 9.47
C LEU A 141 -1.33 10.45 9.09
N VAL A 142 -1.75 11.64 8.64
CA VAL A 142 -3.13 11.89 8.18
C VAL A 142 -3.50 10.93 7.04
N TRP A 143 -2.63 10.76 6.05
CA TRP A 143 -2.88 9.88 4.92
C TRP A 143 -3.01 8.41 5.32
N SER A 144 -2.22 7.95 6.30
CA SER A 144 -2.22 6.55 6.76
C SER A 144 -3.58 6.04 7.31
N VAL A 145 -4.45 6.98 7.68
CA VAL A 145 -5.81 6.72 8.20
C VAL A 145 -6.92 7.22 7.30
N LEU A 146 -6.66 8.22 6.45
CA LEU A 146 -7.62 8.68 5.44
C LEU A 146 -7.67 7.74 4.23
N GLY A 147 -6.52 7.33 3.72
CA GLY A 147 -6.40 6.51 2.52
C GLY A 147 -5.91 5.10 2.84
N ASP A 148 -6.78 4.11 2.75
CA ASP A 148 -6.38 2.73 2.92
C ASP A 148 -5.40 2.30 1.80
N ALA A 149 -4.28 1.70 2.19
CA ALA A 149 -3.36 1.06 1.24
C ALA A 149 -3.88 -0.33 0.81
N ALA A 150 -3.41 -0.85 -0.32
CA ALA A 150 -3.75 -2.20 -0.77
C ALA A 150 -3.26 -3.27 0.22
N VAL A 151 -1.98 -3.13 0.59
CA VAL A 151 -1.24 -3.93 1.56
C VAL A 151 -0.44 -2.99 2.46
N LEU A 152 -0.02 -3.46 3.63
CA LEU A 152 0.82 -2.73 4.57
C LEU A 152 2.16 -3.44 4.74
N PRO A 153 3.29 -2.74 4.96
CA PRO A 153 4.52 -3.40 5.37
C PRO A 153 4.29 -4.21 6.65
N GLU A 154 4.82 -5.42 6.70
CA GLU A 154 4.76 -6.26 7.90
C GLU A 154 5.58 -5.62 9.02
N PRO A 155 4.98 -5.28 10.17
CA PRO A 155 5.60 -4.46 11.20
C PRO A 155 7.00 -4.93 11.63
N TYR A 156 7.20 -6.24 11.81
CA TYR A 156 8.45 -6.84 12.31
C TYR A 156 9.09 -7.81 11.33
N GLY A 157 8.60 -7.86 10.10
CA GLY A 157 9.10 -8.71 9.04
C GLY A 157 9.47 -7.91 7.80
N VAL A 158 9.91 -8.62 6.76
CA VAL A 158 10.17 -8.05 5.42
C VAL A 158 8.98 -8.22 4.48
N GLY A 159 7.90 -8.88 4.94
CA GLY A 159 6.73 -9.18 4.13
C GLY A 159 5.70 -8.05 4.05
N TRP A 160 4.52 -8.42 3.53
CA TRP A 160 3.40 -7.53 3.29
C TRP A 160 2.11 -8.12 3.86
N LEU A 161 1.39 -7.31 4.63
CA LEU A 161 0.10 -7.65 5.22
C LEU A 161 -1.04 -7.26 4.28
N PRO A 162 -2.01 -8.16 4.03
CA PRO A 162 -3.26 -7.78 3.38
C PRO A 162 -3.98 -6.67 4.17
N ASN A 163 -4.44 -5.62 3.49
CA ASN A 163 -5.29 -4.58 4.09
C ASN A 163 -6.61 -4.43 3.33
N ARG A 164 -6.53 -4.18 2.01
CA ARG A 164 -7.68 -4.13 1.09
C ARG A 164 -7.58 -5.14 -0.03
N VAL A 165 -6.37 -5.59 -0.30
CA VAL A 165 -6.04 -6.57 -1.33
C VAL A 165 -5.34 -7.75 -0.68
N ARG A 166 -5.75 -8.95 -1.02
CA ARG A 166 -5.12 -10.21 -0.62
C ARG A 166 -4.71 -10.99 -1.86
N ALA A 167 -3.42 -11.27 -2.00
CA ALA A 167 -2.95 -12.27 -2.97
C ALA A 167 -3.34 -13.67 -2.47
N VAL A 168 -4.04 -14.44 -3.29
CA VAL A 168 -4.49 -15.81 -2.97
C VAL A 168 -3.75 -16.87 -3.76
N GLU A 169 -3.14 -16.50 -4.88
CA GLU A 169 -2.34 -17.39 -5.70
C GLU A 169 -1.24 -16.60 -6.40
N VAL A 170 -0.04 -17.18 -6.47
CA VAL A 170 1.08 -16.70 -7.28
C VAL A 170 1.56 -17.89 -8.11
N SER A 171 1.51 -17.77 -9.42
CA SER A 171 1.88 -18.84 -10.37
C SER A 171 2.50 -18.26 -11.64
N GLY A 172 3.03 -19.10 -12.52
CA GLY A 172 3.61 -18.70 -13.81
C GLY A 172 4.79 -19.58 -14.22
N PRO A 173 5.29 -19.47 -15.48
CA PRO A 173 4.81 -18.61 -16.57
C PRO A 173 3.42 -18.98 -17.09
N VAL A 174 2.67 -18.01 -17.64
CA VAL A 174 1.31 -18.24 -18.16
C VAL A 174 1.00 -17.34 -19.35
N GLU A 175 0.22 -17.82 -20.31
CA GLU A 175 -0.29 -17.00 -21.40
C GLU A 175 -1.30 -15.97 -20.87
N VAL A 176 -1.18 -14.72 -21.31
CA VAL A 176 -2.10 -13.64 -20.94
C VAL A 176 -3.37 -13.76 -21.77
N PRO A 177 -4.55 -13.90 -21.14
CA PRO A 177 -5.81 -14.03 -21.88
C PRO A 177 -6.16 -12.80 -22.71
N ARG A 178 -6.87 -13.02 -23.83
CA ARG A 178 -7.26 -11.94 -24.77
C ARG A 178 -8.23 -10.91 -24.19
N ASP A 179 -9.01 -11.29 -23.19
CA ASP A 179 -9.94 -10.42 -22.47
C ASP A 179 -9.30 -9.71 -21.27
N ALA A 180 -7.99 -9.90 -21.04
CA ALA A 180 -7.24 -9.05 -20.13
C ALA A 180 -7.07 -7.63 -20.70
N LEU A 181 -6.85 -6.68 -19.81
CA LEU A 181 -6.71 -5.26 -20.09
C LEU A 181 -5.25 -4.86 -19.92
N ALA A 182 -4.58 -4.53 -21.01
CA ALA A 182 -3.25 -3.95 -21.03
C ALA A 182 -3.37 -2.43 -21.23
N PRO A 183 -2.92 -1.61 -20.25
CA PRO A 183 -2.94 -0.16 -20.41
C PRO A 183 -1.83 0.27 -21.38
N GLU A 184 -2.20 0.93 -22.47
CA GLU A 184 -1.30 1.44 -23.49
C GLU A 184 -0.35 2.50 -22.92
N PRO A 185 0.96 2.44 -23.20
CA PRO A 185 1.90 3.48 -22.78
C PRO A 185 1.45 4.88 -23.26
N SER A 186 1.72 5.91 -22.45
CA SER A 186 1.41 7.34 -22.73
C SER A 186 -0.07 7.73 -22.75
N THR A 187 -0.98 6.89 -23.26
CA THR A 187 -2.42 7.20 -23.32
C THR A 187 -3.16 6.62 -22.11
N GLY A 188 -2.71 5.47 -21.61
CA GLY A 188 -3.40 4.67 -20.60
C GLY A 188 -4.67 4.00 -21.12
N ALA A 189 -4.92 4.01 -22.43
CA ALA A 189 -6.07 3.33 -23.04
C ALA A 189 -6.00 1.82 -22.77
N LEU A 190 -7.12 1.22 -22.34
CA LEU A 190 -7.17 -0.21 -22.05
C LEU A 190 -7.42 -0.98 -23.35
N ARG A 191 -6.49 -1.86 -23.72
CA ARG A 191 -6.58 -2.71 -24.91
C ARG A 191 -6.36 -4.17 -24.56
N ALA A 192 -6.78 -5.07 -25.45
CA ALA A 192 -6.38 -6.47 -25.36
C ALA A 192 -4.85 -6.60 -25.49
N PRO A 193 -4.20 -7.53 -24.76
CA PRO A 193 -2.78 -7.82 -24.95
C PRO A 193 -2.52 -8.39 -26.35
N ALA A 194 -1.27 -8.30 -26.80
CA ALA A 194 -0.87 -8.91 -28.07
C ALA A 194 -1.10 -10.44 -28.03
N PRO A 195 -1.59 -11.07 -29.11
CA PRO A 195 -1.76 -12.53 -29.15
C PRO A 195 -0.46 -13.28 -28.81
N GLY A 196 -0.54 -14.32 -27.98
CA GLY A 196 0.63 -15.08 -27.54
C GLY A 196 1.52 -14.37 -26.51
N THR A 197 1.07 -13.25 -25.92
CA THR A 197 1.80 -12.63 -24.80
C THR A 197 1.90 -13.60 -23.64
N VAL A 198 3.13 -13.88 -23.18
CA VAL A 198 3.38 -14.69 -21.98
C VAL A 198 3.83 -13.79 -20.85
N ALA A 199 3.19 -13.92 -19.68
CA ALA A 199 3.63 -13.32 -18.44
C ALA A 199 4.52 -14.31 -17.68
N HIS A 200 5.58 -13.80 -17.05
CA HIS A 200 6.47 -14.62 -16.22
C HIS A 200 5.81 -15.00 -14.89
N GLN A 201 4.87 -14.18 -14.41
CA GLN A 201 4.15 -14.42 -13.17
C GLN A 201 2.73 -13.86 -13.27
N ARG A 202 1.78 -14.57 -12.68
CA ARG A 202 0.40 -14.16 -12.46
C ARG A 202 0.16 -14.13 -10.95
N VAL A 203 -0.44 -13.03 -10.49
CA VAL A 203 -0.90 -12.91 -9.11
C VAL A 203 -2.42 -12.77 -9.13
N THR A 204 -3.10 -13.71 -8.48
CA THR A 204 -4.56 -13.67 -8.30
C THR A 204 -4.87 -12.98 -6.98
N TYR A 205 -5.63 -11.89 -7.06
CA TYR A 205 -6.02 -11.07 -5.93
C TYR A 205 -7.51 -11.20 -5.64
N ARG A 206 -7.84 -11.23 -4.35
CA ARG A 206 -9.18 -10.89 -3.85
C ARG A 206 -9.14 -9.48 -3.29
N VAL A 207 -10.04 -8.63 -3.76
CA VAL A 207 -10.10 -7.21 -3.35
C VAL A 207 -11.35 -6.98 -2.51
N ALA A 208 -11.20 -6.40 -1.34
CA ALA A 208 -12.32 -6.07 -0.47
C ALA A 208 -12.83 -4.66 -0.81
N LEU A 209 -14.01 -4.58 -1.43
CA LEU A 209 -14.68 -3.32 -1.73
C LEU A 209 -15.39 -2.76 -0.49
N SER A 210 -15.55 -1.43 -0.44
CA SER A 210 -16.39 -0.75 0.56
C SER A 210 -16.97 0.53 -0.05
N LYS A 211 -17.64 1.34 0.76
CA LYS A 211 -17.94 2.73 0.37
C LYS A 211 -16.69 3.60 0.47
N PHE A 212 -16.65 4.63 -0.37
CA PHE A 212 -15.83 5.82 -0.14
C PHE A 212 -16.50 6.77 0.86
N HIS A 213 -15.78 7.79 1.32
CA HIS A 213 -16.31 8.81 2.24
C HIS A 213 -17.44 9.68 1.66
N ASP A 214 -17.64 9.68 0.34
CA ASP A 214 -18.80 10.28 -0.34
C ASP A 214 -20.01 9.33 -0.44
N GLU A 215 -19.94 8.19 0.26
CA GLU A 215 -20.94 7.12 0.34
C GLU A 215 -21.10 6.29 -0.93
N THR A 216 -20.36 6.59 -2.00
CA THR A 216 -20.42 5.82 -3.22
C THR A 216 -19.72 4.47 -3.04
N LYS A 217 -20.31 3.40 -3.57
CA LYS A 217 -19.70 2.07 -3.56
C LYS A 217 -18.50 2.04 -4.50
N MET A 218 -17.40 1.43 -4.08
CA MET A 218 -16.31 1.10 -4.99
C MET A 218 -16.78 0.16 -6.09
N THR A 219 -16.18 0.28 -7.27
CA THR A 219 -16.39 -0.67 -8.37
C THR A 219 -15.06 -1.12 -8.95
N VAL A 220 -15.09 -2.11 -9.83
CA VAL A 220 -13.93 -2.56 -10.61
C VAL A 220 -13.23 -1.41 -11.35
N ALA A 221 -13.98 -0.38 -11.77
CA ALA A 221 -13.41 0.80 -12.41
C ALA A 221 -12.39 1.51 -11.50
N ASP A 222 -12.64 1.59 -10.19
CA ASP A 222 -11.71 2.18 -9.22
C ASP A 222 -10.41 1.38 -9.06
N LEU A 223 -10.47 0.07 -9.31
CA LEU A 223 -9.33 -0.84 -9.18
C LEU A 223 -8.43 -0.84 -10.42
N VAL A 224 -9.02 -0.54 -11.59
CA VAL A 224 -8.31 -0.51 -12.88
C VAL A 224 -7.76 0.89 -13.20
N TYR A 225 -8.45 1.95 -12.77
CA TYR A 225 -8.05 3.33 -13.06
C TYR A 225 -6.61 3.71 -12.68
N PRO A 226 -6.02 3.22 -11.57
CA PRO A 226 -4.62 3.52 -11.22
C PRO A 226 -3.61 3.11 -12.28
N TYR A 227 -3.86 2.00 -12.99
CA TYR A 227 -2.97 1.53 -14.05
C TYR A 227 -2.99 2.47 -15.26
N LEU A 228 -4.17 2.96 -15.63
CA LEU A 228 -4.31 4.01 -16.64
C LEU A 228 -3.59 5.28 -16.21
N PHE A 229 -3.87 5.75 -15.01
CA PHE A 229 -3.32 7.00 -14.49
C PHE A 229 -1.79 6.98 -14.56
N ALA A 230 -1.19 5.87 -14.12
CA ALA A 230 0.24 5.65 -14.17
C ALA A 230 0.78 5.77 -15.60
N GLN A 231 0.21 5.05 -16.58
CA GLN A 231 0.70 5.09 -17.96
C GLN A 231 0.52 6.48 -18.58
N ARG A 232 -0.65 7.10 -18.40
CA ARG A 232 -1.02 8.38 -19.01
C ARG A 232 -0.14 9.54 -18.54
N TRP A 233 0.14 9.62 -17.25
CA TRP A 233 0.86 10.76 -16.67
C TRP A 233 2.36 10.54 -16.55
N SER A 234 2.86 9.32 -16.71
CA SER A 234 4.29 9.05 -16.58
C SER A 234 5.19 9.75 -17.62
N THR A 235 4.67 10.08 -18.80
CA THR A 235 5.46 10.77 -19.83
C THR A 235 5.53 12.28 -19.64
N THR A 236 4.53 12.87 -18.98
CA THR A 236 4.38 14.32 -18.82
C THR A 236 4.64 14.82 -17.41
N ASN A 237 4.63 13.93 -16.41
CA ASN A 237 4.88 14.27 -15.01
C ASN A 237 6.04 13.45 -14.43
N PRO A 238 7.21 14.06 -14.16
CA PRO A 238 8.39 13.34 -13.64
C PRO A 238 8.17 12.64 -12.30
N GLN A 239 7.35 13.21 -11.42
CA GLN A 239 7.09 12.60 -10.12
C GLN A 239 6.19 11.36 -10.27
N VAL A 240 5.14 11.42 -11.08
CA VAL A 240 4.30 10.25 -11.42
C VAL A 240 5.15 9.19 -12.14
N ASN A 241 6.03 9.59 -13.07
CA ASN A 241 6.96 8.68 -13.74
C ASN A 241 7.76 7.88 -12.72
N ARG A 242 8.39 8.59 -11.76
CA ARG A 242 9.26 8.02 -10.73
C ARG A 242 8.51 7.12 -9.76
N THR A 243 7.33 7.52 -9.30
CA THR A 243 6.58 6.74 -8.28
C THR A 243 5.86 5.53 -8.87
N THR A 244 5.58 5.52 -10.17
CA THR A 244 4.86 4.43 -10.84
C THR A 244 5.74 3.53 -11.71
N VAL A 245 7.06 3.81 -11.79
CA VAL A 245 7.98 3.07 -12.67
C VAL A 245 7.96 1.57 -12.40
N LEU A 246 7.96 1.15 -11.13
CA LEU A 246 7.91 -0.26 -10.76
C LEU A 246 6.65 -0.93 -11.33
N LEU A 247 5.48 -0.35 -11.06
CA LEU A 247 4.21 -0.85 -11.57
C LEU A 247 4.20 -0.92 -13.09
N ARG A 248 4.66 0.14 -13.79
CA ARG A 248 4.62 0.20 -15.26
C ARG A 248 5.60 -0.76 -15.93
N GLU A 249 6.80 -0.91 -15.38
CA GLU A 249 7.78 -1.87 -15.90
C GLU A 249 7.34 -3.32 -15.67
N TRP A 250 6.69 -3.60 -14.55
CA TRP A 250 6.27 -4.96 -14.21
C TRP A 250 4.94 -5.35 -14.83
N LEU A 251 3.99 -4.44 -15.01
CA LEU A 251 2.65 -4.77 -15.47
C LEU A 251 2.62 -5.18 -16.96
N ALA A 252 2.11 -6.38 -17.22
CA ALA A 252 1.76 -6.84 -18.57
C ALA A 252 0.27 -6.56 -18.86
N ALA A 253 -0.63 -7.01 -17.99
CA ALA A 253 -2.07 -6.83 -18.11
C ALA A 253 -2.79 -7.06 -16.78
N VAL A 254 -4.05 -6.66 -16.70
CA VAL A 254 -4.97 -6.95 -15.58
C VAL A 254 -6.26 -7.57 -16.11
N ARG A 255 -6.76 -8.62 -15.47
CA ARG A 255 -8.02 -9.27 -15.85
C ARG A 255 -8.96 -9.35 -14.65
N VAL A 256 -10.20 -8.95 -14.85
CA VAL A 256 -11.27 -9.11 -13.87
C VAL A 256 -11.89 -10.48 -14.14
N VAL A 257 -11.69 -11.44 -13.24
CA VAL A 257 -12.12 -12.82 -13.44
C VAL A 257 -13.58 -12.98 -13.11
N LYS A 258 -13.98 -12.50 -11.91
CA LYS A 258 -15.35 -12.61 -11.40
C LYS A 258 -15.56 -11.68 -10.22
N LEU A 259 -16.83 -11.49 -9.86
CA LEU A 259 -17.26 -10.83 -8.64
C LEU A 259 -17.82 -11.90 -7.69
N ASP A 260 -17.07 -12.21 -6.63
CA ASP A 260 -17.58 -13.08 -5.57
C ASP A 260 -18.37 -12.24 -4.55
N THR A 261 -19.24 -12.89 -3.77
CA THR A 261 -19.88 -12.30 -2.60
C THR A 261 -19.41 -13.03 -1.35
N GLU A 262 -18.87 -12.29 -0.39
CA GLU A 262 -18.51 -12.79 0.93
C GLU A 262 -19.58 -12.36 1.94
N VAL A 263 -20.07 -13.28 2.75
CA VAL A 263 -21.04 -12.98 3.80
C VAL A 263 -20.30 -12.79 5.11
N ARG A 264 -20.50 -11.64 5.76
CA ARG A 264 -20.02 -11.38 7.11
C ARG A 264 -21.17 -11.36 8.09
N ASP A 265 -21.03 -12.17 9.11
CA ASP A 265 -21.97 -12.28 10.20
C ASP A 265 -21.54 -11.36 11.36
N PHE A 266 -22.43 -10.48 11.76
CA PHE A 266 -22.31 -9.58 12.90
C PHE A 266 -23.41 -9.87 13.93
N GLY A 267 -23.69 -11.15 14.20
CA GLY A 267 -24.77 -11.59 15.06
C GLY A 267 -26.10 -11.49 14.33
N ASP A 268 -26.95 -10.53 14.69
CA ASP A 268 -28.28 -10.38 14.07
C ASP A 268 -28.24 -9.73 12.67
N LEU A 269 -27.06 -9.34 12.19
CA LEU A 269 -26.87 -8.68 10.91
C LEU A 269 -25.89 -9.45 10.02
N GLN A 270 -26.34 -9.79 8.81
CA GLN A 270 -25.47 -10.29 7.75
C GLN A 270 -25.18 -9.19 6.74
N VAL A 271 -23.90 -8.96 6.46
CA VAL A 271 -23.42 -8.00 5.47
C VAL A 271 -22.83 -8.76 4.29
N PHE A 272 -23.35 -8.49 3.10
CA PHE A 272 -22.86 -9.06 1.84
C PHE A 272 -21.81 -8.12 1.24
N LEU A 273 -20.60 -8.63 1.06
CA LEU A 273 -19.45 -7.89 0.54
C LEU A 273 -19.06 -8.40 -0.83
N GLU A 274 -19.16 -7.52 -1.81
CA GLU A 274 -18.60 -7.77 -3.14
C GLU A 274 -17.07 -7.83 -3.07
N THR A 275 -16.52 -8.94 -3.56
CA THR A 275 -15.09 -9.23 -3.55
C THR A 275 -14.62 -9.61 -4.95
N PRO A 276 -14.19 -8.63 -5.77
CA PRO A 276 -13.61 -8.91 -7.07
C PRO A 276 -12.41 -9.85 -6.98
N VAL A 277 -12.38 -10.84 -7.86
CA VAL A 277 -11.21 -11.66 -8.13
C VAL A 277 -10.52 -11.10 -9.37
N ILE A 278 -9.31 -10.60 -9.20
CA ILE A 278 -8.54 -9.92 -10.24
C ILE A 278 -7.19 -10.61 -10.41
N GLU A 279 -6.87 -10.98 -11.64
CA GLU A 279 -5.54 -11.46 -12.00
C GLU A 279 -4.70 -10.29 -12.51
N VAL A 280 -3.48 -10.17 -12.00
CA VAL A 280 -2.47 -9.26 -12.54
C VAL A 280 -1.34 -10.08 -13.12
N TYR A 281 -1.00 -9.77 -14.37
CA TYR A 281 0.02 -10.44 -15.15
C TYR A 281 1.28 -9.59 -15.15
N LEU A 282 2.40 -10.19 -14.76
CA LEU A 282 3.68 -9.51 -14.56
C LEU A 282 4.72 -9.98 -15.59
N ARG A 283 5.48 -9.02 -16.12
CA ARG A 283 6.59 -9.23 -17.08
C ARG A 283 7.83 -9.84 -16.42
N HIS A 284 7.90 -9.83 -15.11
CA HIS A 284 9.00 -10.36 -14.32
C HIS A 284 8.44 -11.26 -13.23
N ALA A 285 9.25 -12.18 -12.72
CA ALA A 285 8.89 -13.05 -11.61
C ALA A 285 9.56 -12.55 -10.33
N ALA A 286 8.76 -12.24 -9.30
CA ALA A 286 9.26 -11.91 -7.97
C ALA A 286 9.15 -13.11 -7.02
N GLU A 287 9.82 -13.01 -5.88
CA GLU A 287 9.56 -13.94 -4.77
C GLU A 287 8.09 -13.87 -4.35
N PRO A 288 7.45 -14.98 -3.96
CA PRO A 288 6.04 -14.99 -3.55
C PRO A 288 5.71 -13.99 -2.43
N ALA A 289 6.67 -13.66 -1.56
CA ALA A 289 6.50 -12.67 -0.50
C ALA A 289 6.53 -11.21 -1.00
N GLU A 290 7.18 -10.95 -2.14
CA GLU A 290 7.30 -9.62 -2.76
C GLU A 290 6.15 -9.35 -3.74
N ALA A 291 5.69 -10.39 -4.45
CA ALA A 291 4.68 -10.32 -5.50
C ALA A 291 3.40 -9.53 -5.12
N PRO A 292 2.82 -9.65 -3.90
CA PRO A 292 1.59 -8.95 -3.54
C PRO A 292 1.68 -7.41 -3.56
N ALA A 293 2.90 -6.85 -3.51
CA ALA A 293 3.13 -5.41 -3.41
C ALA A 293 3.57 -4.73 -4.71
N ILE A 294 3.79 -5.48 -5.80
CA ILE A 294 4.36 -4.95 -7.05
C ILE A 294 3.37 -4.08 -7.83
N ALA A 295 2.18 -4.64 -8.07
CA ALA A 295 1.12 -3.98 -8.82
C ALA A 295 -0.25 -4.47 -8.33
N PRO A 296 -0.61 -4.26 -7.04
CA PRO A 296 -1.92 -4.65 -6.55
C PRO A 296 -3.01 -3.75 -7.14
N PRO A 297 -4.17 -4.31 -7.54
CA PRO A 297 -5.28 -3.55 -8.14
C PRO A 297 -6.03 -2.76 -7.06
N TRP A 298 -5.59 -1.52 -6.79
CA TRP A 298 -6.16 -0.72 -5.71
C TRP A 298 -5.98 0.79 -5.89
N SER A 299 -7.01 1.54 -5.46
CA SER A 299 -6.95 2.99 -5.24
C SER A 299 -7.59 3.35 -3.91
N ALA A 300 -6.95 4.24 -3.15
CA ALA A 300 -7.52 4.82 -1.94
C ALA A 300 -8.57 5.92 -2.24
N VAL A 301 -8.63 6.37 -3.50
CA VAL A 301 -9.48 7.48 -3.96
C VAL A 301 -10.32 7.04 -5.16
N PRO A 302 -11.54 7.56 -5.29
CA PRO A 302 -12.43 7.13 -6.36
C PRO A 302 -12.00 7.73 -7.71
N TRP A 303 -12.24 7.00 -8.80
CA TRP A 303 -11.79 7.41 -10.14
C TRP A 303 -12.28 8.82 -10.53
N GLN A 304 -13.50 9.22 -10.14
CA GLN A 304 -14.04 10.54 -10.49
C GLN A 304 -13.26 11.69 -9.83
N LEU A 305 -12.72 11.46 -8.62
CA LEU A 305 -11.87 12.46 -7.97
C LEU A 305 -10.53 12.57 -8.70
N VAL A 306 -9.95 11.45 -9.12
CA VAL A 306 -8.71 11.45 -9.91
C VAL A 306 -8.93 12.19 -11.24
N VAL A 307 -10.02 11.93 -11.95
CA VAL A 307 -10.38 12.68 -13.18
C VAL A 307 -10.48 14.18 -12.93
N LEU A 308 -11.12 14.60 -11.84
CA LEU A 308 -11.22 16.02 -11.47
C LEU A 308 -9.84 16.65 -11.22
N MET A 309 -8.94 15.92 -10.57
CA MET A 309 -7.55 16.35 -10.32
C MET A 309 -6.76 16.45 -11.63
N GLU A 310 -6.90 15.46 -12.52
CA GLU A 310 -6.26 15.46 -13.83
C GLU A 310 -6.70 16.64 -14.68
N GLU A 311 -7.99 16.97 -14.67
CA GLU A 311 -8.53 18.12 -15.38
C GLU A 311 -8.01 19.44 -14.80
N ALA A 312 -7.88 19.54 -13.47
CA ALA A 312 -7.31 20.71 -12.82
C ALA A 312 -5.85 20.95 -13.24
N VAL A 313 -5.04 19.89 -13.30
CA VAL A 313 -3.64 19.96 -13.74
C VAL A 313 -3.53 20.29 -15.22
N THR A 314 -4.41 19.70 -16.03
CA THR A 314 -4.50 19.94 -17.49
C THR A 314 -4.85 21.41 -17.79
N ARG A 315 -5.76 22.00 -17.01
CA ARG A 315 -6.11 23.43 -17.11
C ARG A 315 -5.09 24.38 -16.48
N GLY A 316 -4.02 23.86 -15.90
CA GLY A 316 -3.00 24.66 -15.23
C GLY A 316 -3.47 25.33 -13.93
N LEU A 317 -4.53 24.82 -13.30
CA LEU A 317 -5.01 25.33 -12.01
C LEU A 317 -4.10 24.91 -10.84
N ALA A 318 -3.41 23.78 -11.00
CA ALA A 318 -2.47 23.26 -10.02
C ALA A 318 -1.48 22.28 -10.68
N ALA A 319 -0.50 21.81 -9.91
CA ALA A 319 0.39 20.73 -10.29
C ALA A 319 0.35 19.57 -9.28
N PHE A 320 0.59 18.34 -9.73
CA PHE A 320 0.58 17.16 -8.86
C PHE A 320 1.71 17.17 -7.82
N SER A 321 2.91 17.63 -8.16
CA SER A 321 4.07 17.61 -7.25
C SER A 321 4.55 19.02 -6.94
N GLU A 322 5.25 19.16 -5.80
CA GLU A 322 5.84 20.42 -5.37
C GLU A 322 6.82 21.00 -6.40
N ASP A 323 7.73 20.18 -6.91
CA ASP A 323 8.72 20.61 -7.90
C ASP A 323 8.06 21.11 -9.19
N GLU A 324 6.98 20.46 -9.62
CA GLU A 324 6.19 20.85 -10.79
C GLU A 324 5.43 22.16 -10.54
N ALA A 325 4.85 22.31 -9.35
CA ALA A 325 4.17 23.52 -8.91
C ALA A 325 5.10 24.73 -8.93
N ARG A 326 6.30 24.57 -8.34
CA ARG A 326 7.35 25.59 -8.34
C ARG A 326 7.81 25.92 -9.75
N ARG A 327 8.10 24.91 -10.59
CA ARG A 327 8.56 25.13 -11.97
C ARG A 327 7.56 25.90 -12.82
N ARG A 328 6.26 25.61 -12.67
CA ARG A 328 5.19 26.22 -13.46
C ARG A 328 4.60 27.49 -12.86
N GLY A 329 4.96 27.85 -11.63
CA GLY A 329 4.37 28.99 -10.93
C GLY A 329 2.88 28.82 -10.64
N VAL A 330 2.42 27.58 -10.45
CA VAL A 330 1.02 27.23 -10.12
C VAL A 330 0.94 26.62 -8.72
N PRO A 331 -0.22 26.64 -8.04
CA PRO A 331 -0.37 25.97 -6.74
C PRO A 331 -0.02 24.48 -6.80
N TRP A 332 0.56 23.94 -5.72
CA TRP A 332 0.60 22.50 -5.51
C TRP A 332 -0.82 22.04 -5.18
N LEU A 333 -1.33 21.06 -5.93
CA LEU A 333 -2.69 20.56 -5.79
C LEU A 333 -2.98 20.22 -4.32
N ASP A 334 -4.00 20.86 -3.74
CA ASP A 334 -4.49 20.61 -2.39
C ASP A 334 -6.02 20.52 -2.41
N LEU A 335 -6.56 19.37 -2.02
CA LEU A 335 -7.99 19.08 -2.15
C LEU A 335 -8.84 19.60 -0.99
N ALA A 336 -8.24 20.23 0.02
CA ALA A 336 -8.95 20.69 1.21
C ALA A 336 -8.59 22.10 1.65
N ARG A 337 -7.29 22.41 1.75
CA ARG A 337 -6.81 23.61 2.44
C ARG A 337 -6.73 24.83 1.53
N ASP A 338 -6.43 24.64 0.24
CA ASP A 338 -6.44 25.74 -0.74
C ASP A 338 -7.88 26.07 -1.14
N ARG A 339 -8.46 27.08 -0.48
CA ARG A 339 -9.85 27.52 -0.73
C ARG A 339 -10.08 28.00 -2.16
N LYS A 340 -9.08 28.62 -2.79
CA LYS A 340 -9.22 29.13 -4.17
C LYS A 340 -9.29 27.97 -5.14
N LEU A 341 -8.39 27.01 -5.01
CA LEU A 341 -8.39 25.79 -5.83
C LEU A 341 -9.67 24.96 -5.58
N VAL A 342 -10.04 24.73 -4.32
CA VAL A 342 -11.28 24.02 -3.95
C VAL A 342 -12.51 24.66 -4.58
N ALA A 343 -12.59 25.99 -4.65
CA ALA A 343 -13.68 26.68 -5.35
C ALA A 343 -13.60 26.49 -6.88
N ALA A 344 -12.40 26.60 -7.47
CA ALA A 344 -12.17 26.48 -8.90
C ALA A 344 -12.49 25.08 -9.48
N LEU A 345 -12.42 24.03 -8.66
CA LEU A 345 -12.83 22.67 -9.07
C LEU A 345 -14.36 22.51 -9.21
N GLY A 346 -15.16 23.38 -8.59
CA GLY A 346 -16.63 23.29 -8.60
C GLY A 346 -17.25 23.30 -9.99
N PRO A 347 -16.97 24.32 -10.84
CA PRO A 347 -17.50 24.39 -12.21
C PRO A 347 -17.06 23.22 -13.11
N ILE A 348 -15.88 22.64 -12.85
CA ILE A 348 -15.38 21.45 -13.56
C ILE A 348 -16.26 20.25 -13.22
N ALA A 349 -16.43 19.96 -11.93
CA ALA A 349 -17.26 18.86 -11.45
C ALA A 349 -18.73 19.00 -11.90
N GLU A 350 -19.27 20.22 -11.89
CA GLU A 350 -20.62 20.50 -12.39
C GLU A 350 -20.76 20.21 -13.89
N THR A 351 -19.75 20.55 -14.68
CA THR A 351 -19.74 20.25 -16.12
C THR A 351 -19.67 18.75 -16.37
N PHE A 352 -18.85 18.01 -15.61
CA PHE A 352 -18.78 16.56 -15.71
C PHE A 352 -20.08 15.87 -15.26
N GLU A 353 -20.75 16.37 -14.23
CA GLU A 353 -22.07 15.85 -13.83
C GLU A 353 -23.12 16.06 -14.92
N ARG A 354 -23.26 17.29 -15.44
CA ARG A 354 -24.25 17.62 -16.49
C ARG A 354 -24.08 16.75 -17.73
N ARG A 355 -22.83 16.47 -18.10
CA ARG A 355 -22.48 15.62 -19.24
C ARG A 355 -22.48 14.13 -18.92
N ALA A 356 -22.66 13.75 -17.65
CA ALA A 356 -22.47 12.39 -17.15
C ALA A 356 -21.14 11.78 -17.67
N TYR A 357 -20.06 12.55 -17.52
CA TYR A 357 -18.78 12.27 -18.16
C TYR A 357 -18.20 10.93 -17.69
N VAL A 358 -17.95 10.04 -18.65
CA VAL A 358 -17.21 8.79 -18.49
C VAL A 358 -15.87 8.93 -19.22
N PRO A 359 -14.71 8.81 -18.54
CA PRO A 359 -13.42 8.78 -19.21
C PRO A 359 -13.39 7.67 -20.27
N GLU A 360 -12.75 7.93 -21.41
CA GLU A 360 -12.75 6.99 -22.56
C GLU A 360 -12.38 5.56 -22.14
N ALA A 361 -11.34 5.43 -21.33
CA ALA A 361 -10.84 4.14 -20.89
C ALA A 361 -11.71 3.41 -19.85
N LEU A 362 -12.72 4.07 -19.29
CA LEU A 362 -13.71 3.46 -18.42
C LEU A 362 -14.99 3.08 -19.17
N LYS A 363 -15.09 3.35 -20.46
CA LYS A 363 -16.22 2.84 -21.28
C LYS A 363 -16.25 1.32 -21.22
N GLY A 364 -17.44 0.77 -20.97
CA GLY A 364 -17.65 -0.66 -20.74
C GLY A 364 -17.48 -1.11 -19.28
N LEU A 365 -16.81 -0.32 -18.43
CA LEU A 365 -16.72 -0.56 -16.98
C LEU A 365 -17.66 0.34 -16.17
N VAL A 366 -18.00 1.51 -16.70
CA VAL A 366 -18.86 2.50 -16.05
C VAL A 366 -19.97 2.91 -17.01
N THR A 367 -21.22 2.84 -16.54
CA THR A 367 -22.38 3.34 -17.27
C THR A 367 -22.54 4.85 -17.09
N VAL A 368 -23.24 5.49 -18.03
CA VAL A 368 -23.56 6.94 -17.96
C VAL A 368 -24.32 7.27 -16.67
N GLU A 369 -25.24 6.40 -16.24
CA GLU A 369 -25.99 6.59 -15.00
C GLU A 369 -25.09 6.51 -13.76
N GLN A 370 -24.21 5.50 -13.70
CA GLN A 370 -23.22 5.38 -12.62
C GLN A 370 -22.32 6.62 -12.56
N ALA A 371 -21.83 7.11 -13.70
CA ALA A 371 -21.03 8.33 -13.74
C ALA A 371 -21.80 9.55 -13.22
N ARG A 372 -23.06 9.75 -13.64
CA ARG A 372 -23.90 10.83 -13.12
C ARG A 372 -24.05 10.77 -11.61
N GLN A 373 -24.33 9.59 -11.05
CA GLN A 373 -24.45 9.39 -9.61
C GLN A 373 -23.13 9.69 -8.87
N ARG A 374 -21.98 9.26 -9.43
CA ARG A 374 -20.65 9.50 -8.85
C ARG A 374 -20.28 10.99 -8.84
N TRP A 375 -20.56 11.73 -9.92
CA TRP A 375 -20.32 13.18 -9.97
C TRP A 375 -21.22 13.96 -9.00
N ALA A 376 -22.51 13.59 -8.93
CA ALA A 376 -23.46 14.19 -7.99
C ALA A 376 -23.03 13.95 -6.53
N ALA A 377 -22.63 12.73 -6.19
CA ALA A 377 -22.13 12.38 -4.86
C ALA A 377 -20.86 13.18 -4.50
N LEU A 378 -19.90 13.30 -5.42
CA LEU A 378 -18.68 14.07 -5.19
C LEU A 378 -18.99 15.55 -4.91
N ARG A 379 -19.92 16.17 -5.65
CA ARG A 379 -20.33 17.55 -5.40
C ARG A 379 -21.08 17.72 -4.08
N ARG A 380 -22.00 16.80 -3.76
CA ARG A 380 -22.71 16.78 -2.46
C ARG A 380 -21.72 16.67 -1.31
N PHE A 381 -20.73 15.79 -1.43
CA PHE A 381 -19.67 15.64 -0.44
C PHE A 381 -18.92 16.97 -0.22
N ARG A 382 -18.52 17.66 -1.29
CA ARG A 382 -17.88 18.97 -1.16
C ARG A 382 -18.78 20.01 -0.51
N GLN A 383 -20.07 20.04 -0.83
CA GLN A 383 -21.03 20.98 -0.23
C GLN A 383 -21.16 20.75 1.28
N GLN A 384 -21.17 19.49 1.72
CA GLN A 384 -21.34 19.12 3.13
C GLN A 384 -20.06 19.29 3.96
N ASN A 385 -18.88 19.00 3.37
CA ASN A 385 -17.63 18.91 4.10
C ASN A 385 -16.65 20.07 3.79
N GLY A 386 -16.89 20.84 2.73
CA GLY A 386 -16.05 21.97 2.33
C GLY A 386 -14.75 21.61 1.60
N HIS A 387 -14.52 20.33 1.29
CA HIS A 387 -13.33 19.85 0.58
C HIS A 387 -13.67 18.75 -0.44
N TRP A 388 -12.72 18.45 -1.34
CA TRP A 388 -12.86 17.39 -2.36
C TRP A 388 -12.15 16.09 -1.99
N LEU A 389 -11.41 16.04 -0.88
CA LEU A 389 -10.65 14.87 -0.44
C LEU A 389 -11.56 13.69 -0.01
N VAL A 390 -12.08 12.96 -0.99
CA VAL A 390 -12.83 11.71 -0.81
C VAL A 390 -11.86 10.53 -0.84
N THR A 391 -11.88 9.72 0.22
CA THR A 391 -10.97 8.58 0.40
C THR A 391 -11.71 7.33 0.92
N SER A 392 -11.00 6.25 1.23
CA SER A 392 -11.58 4.95 1.64
C SER A 392 -11.05 4.36 2.95
N GLY A 393 -10.33 5.15 3.74
CA GLY A 393 -9.77 4.73 5.01
C GLY A 393 -10.77 4.69 6.16
N PRO A 394 -10.36 4.14 7.32
CA PRO A 394 -11.21 3.97 8.50
C PRO A 394 -11.60 5.30 9.18
N TYR A 395 -10.90 6.39 8.84
CA TYR A 395 -11.23 7.73 9.31
C TYR A 395 -11.47 8.66 8.13
N ARG A 396 -12.37 9.62 8.30
CA ARG A 396 -12.60 10.72 7.35
C ARG A 396 -12.19 12.05 7.94
N LEU A 397 -11.76 12.96 7.07
CA LEU A 397 -11.45 14.33 7.45
C LEU A 397 -12.72 15.04 7.91
N GLN A 398 -12.70 15.63 9.11
CA GLN A 398 -13.84 16.38 9.64
C GLN A 398 -13.55 17.88 9.67
N LYS A 399 -12.44 18.27 10.28
CA LYS A 399 -12.03 19.68 10.42
C LYS A 399 -10.52 19.80 10.42
N TRP A 400 -10.00 20.96 10.06
CA TRP A 400 -8.58 21.29 10.14
C TRP A 400 -8.37 22.78 10.41
N SER A 401 -7.22 23.09 10.99
CA SER A 401 -6.70 24.45 11.22
C SER A 401 -5.20 24.47 10.87
N GLY A 402 -4.52 25.59 11.14
CA GLY A 402 -3.06 25.65 11.01
C GLY A 402 -2.33 24.72 11.98
N ASP A 403 -2.93 24.44 13.14
CA ASP A 403 -2.28 23.74 14.26
C ASP A 403 -2.80 22.32 14.49
N SER A 404 -3.98 21.96 13.95
CA SER A 404 -4.60 20.67 14.23
C SER A 404 -5.47 20.14 13.09
N THR A 405 -5.59 18.83 13.01
CA THR A 405 -6.51 18.12 12.12
C THR A 405 -7.37 17.17 12.94
N VAL A 406 -8.69 17.21 12.74
CA VAL A 406 -9.65 16.33 13.40
C VAL A 406 -10.19 15.34 12.37
N LEU A 407 -10.00 14.06 12.69
CA LEU A 407 -10.48 12.93 11.91
C LEU A 407 -11.54 12.18 12.71
N THR A 408 -12.58 11.71 12.04
CA THR A 408 -13.66 10.96 12.68
C THR A 408 -13.79 9.58 12.06
N VAL A 409 -14.14 8.57 12.86
CA VAL A 409 -14.32 7.19 12.40
C VAL A 409 -15.40 7.14 11.33
N PHE A 410 -15.09 6.53 10.19
CA PHE A 410 -16.06 6.25 9.14
C PHE A 410 -16.71 4.89 9.39
N ARG A 411 -17.88 4.90 10.03
CA ARG A 411 -18.63 3.69 10.39
C ARG A 411 -19.41 3.16 9.20
N ASP A 412 -18.73 2.45 8.32
CA ASP A 412 -19.32 1.73 7.20
C ASP A 412 -19.31 0.22 7.46
N LEU A 413 -20.49 -0.40 7.44
CA LEU A 413 -20.62 -1.85 7.63
C LEU A 413 -19.97 -2.65 6.49
N SER A 414 -19.79 -2.03 5.31
CA SER A 414 -19.05 -2.67 4.22
C SER A 414 -17.52 -2.55 4.35
N TYR A 415 -17.01 -1.88 5.40
CA TYR A 415 -15.58 -1.75 5.64
C TYR A 415 -14.96 -3.10 6.03
N PRO A 416 -13.89 -3.54 5.35
CA PRO A 416 -13.44 -4.93 5.48
C PRO A 416 -12.53 -5.21 6.68
N ASN A 417 -12.01 -4.20 7.36
CA ASN A 417 -11.21 -4.41 8.57
C ASN A 417 -12.05 -4.11 9.80
N VAL A 418 -12.47 -5.16 10.49
CA VAL A 418 -13.27 -5.03 11.71
C VAL A 418 -12.35 -4.79 12.91
N VAL A 419 -12.95 -4.41 14.04
CA VAL A 419 -12.22 -4.27 15.29
C VAL A 419 -11.44 -5.54 15.59
N GLY A 420 -10.14 -5.39 15.89
CA GLY A 420 -9.25 -6.49 16.22
C GLY A 420 -8.62 -7.22 15.02
N SER A 421 -8.96 -6.87 13.77
CA SER A 421 -8.35 -7.49 12.57
C SER A 421 -6.82 -7.41 12.53
N PHE A 422 -6.21 -6.46 13.26
CA PHE A 422 -4.76 -6.27 13.32
C PHE A 422 -4.14 -6.57 14.70
N ASP A 423 -4.91 -7.02 15.70
CA ASP A 423 -4.44 -7.16 17.08
C ASP A 423 -3.19 -8.06 17.22
N GLY A 424 -3.08 -9.11 16.42
CA GLY A 424 -1.90 -9.99 16.39
C GLY A 424 -0.58 -9.27 16.09
N TRP A 425 -0.64 -8.07 15.49
CA TRP A 425 0.54 -7.27 15.13
C TRP A 425 0.97 -6.28 16.21
N ALA A 426 0.21 -6.12 17.29
CA ALA A 426 0.65 -5.31 18.43
C ALA A 426 1.76 -6.00 19.23
N LEU A 427 1.76 -7.33 19.27
CA LEU A 427 2.70 -8.16 20.03
C LEU A 427 3.25 -9.27 19.12
N PRO A 428 4.21 -8.96 18.23
CA PRO A 428 4.78 -9.94 17.31
C PRO A 428 5.47 -11.05 18.10
N ARG A 429 5.03 -12.27 17.87
CA ARG A 429 5.66 -13.44 18.46
C ARG A 429 6.87 -13.84 17.62
N ARG A 430 7.98 -14.19 18.27
CA ARG A 430 9.21 -14.64 17.62
C ARG A 430 9.34 -16.15 17.65
N ALA A 431 10.07 -16.70 16.68
CA ALA A 431 10.49 -18.09 16.67
C ALA A 431 12.00 -18.19 16.46
N TRP A 432 12.59 -19.27 16.95
CA TRP A 432 14.01 -19.56 16.88
C TRP A 432 14.23 -21.01 16.50
N VAL A 433 15.23 -21.26 15.66
CA VAL A 433 15.78 -22.60 15.50
C VAL A 433 16.55 -22.94 16.79
N ALA A 434 16.04 -23.91 17.54
CA ALA A 434 16.65 -24.42 18.76
C ALA A 434 17.71 -25.49 18.46
N ALA A 435 17.49 -26.32 17.43
CA ALA A 435 18.46 -27.30 16.96
C ALA A 435 18.28 -27.59 15.46
N VAL A 436 19.36 -28.03 14.82
CA VAL A 436 19.39 -28.48 13.42
C VAL A 436 20.03 -29.85 13.38
N ASP A 437 19.34 -30.83 12.83
CA ASP A 437 19.88 -32.17 12.56
C ASP A 437 19.86 -32.43 11.05
N ARG A 438 20.95 -32.99 10.51
CA ARG A 438 21.04 -33.35 9.10
C ARG A 438 20.89 -34.86 8.97
N ARG A 439 19.81 -35.30 8.35
CA ARG A 439 19.52 -36.72 8.09
C ARG A 439 19.55 -36.97 6.59
N GLY A 440 20.74 -37.30 6.10
CA GLY A 440 20.98 -37.49 4.67
C GLY A 440 20.75 -36.21 3.86
N ASP A 441 19.72 -36.25 3.03
CA ASP A 441 19.24 -35.15 2.17
C ASP A 441 18.24 -34.21 2.89
N ARG A 442 17.87 -34.50 4.14
CA ARG A 442 16.91 -33.71 4.93
C ARG A 442 17.61 -32.91 6.03
N LEU A 443 17.08 -31.71 6.27
CA LEU A 443 17.35 -30.90 7.46
C LEU A 443 16.11 -30.94 8.36
N GLU A 444 16.27 -31.49 9.56
CA GLU A 444 15.25 -31.42 10.61
C GLU A 444 15.55 -30.21 11.50
N LEU A 445 14.55 -29.34 11.69
CA LEU A 445 14.65 -28.15 12.54
C LEU A 445 13.79 -28.36 13.78
N GLN A 446 14.40 -28.23 14.96
CA GLN A 446 13.66 -28.02 16.19
C GLN A 446 13.46 -26.52 16.36
N VAL A 447 12.22 -26.09 16.55
CA VAL A 447 11.87 -24.67 16.60
C VAL A 447 11.18 -24.39 17.92
N ASP A 448 11.60 -23.34 18.60
CA ASP A 448 10.85 -22.75 19.70
C ASP A 448 10.13 -21.49 19.20
N ALA A 449 8.94 -21.22 19.73
CA ALA A 449 8.20 -20.00 19.44
C ALA A 449 7.72 -19.33 20.73
N GLN A 450 7.50 -18.02 20.65
CA GLN A 450 6.79 -17.28 21.68
C GLN A 450 5.30 -17.58 21.62
N THR A 451 4.74 -18.00 22.75
CA THR A 451 3.31 -18.07 23.00
C THR A 451 2.91 -16.97 23.96
N LEU A 452 1.68 -16.47 23.81
CA LEU A 452 1.17 -15.40 24.65
C LEU A 452 0.06 -15.97 25.53
N THR A 453 0.31 -16.01 26.84
CA THR A 453 -0.72 -16.35 27.83
C THR A 453 -1.28 -15.04 28.39
N LYS A 454 -2.54 -14.74 28.07
CA LYS A 454 -3.24 -13.59 28.63
C LYS A 454 -3.86 -13.97 29.97
N PHE A 455 -3.56 -13.21 31.01
CA PHE A 455 -4.21 -13.31 32.32
C PHE A 455 -4.77 -11.93 32.69
N GLU A 456 -6.09 -11.78 32.66
CA GLU A 456 -6.79 -10.49 32.78
C GLU A 456 -6.28 -9.43 31.77
N ARG A 457 -5.75 -8.30 32.26
CA ARG A 457 -5.14 -7.22 31.46
C ARG A 457 -3.62 -7.37 31.32
N SER A 458 -3.04 -8.44 31.88
CA SER A 458 -1.61 -8.75 31.76
C SER A 458 -1.38 -9.84 30.72
N TYR A 459 -0.22 -9.79 30.07
CA TYR A 459 0.24 -10.83 29.16
C TYR A 459 1.59 -11.36 29.62
N LYS A 460 1.74 -12.68 29.60
CA LYS A 460 3.01 -13.35 29.78
C LYS A 460 3.43 -13.94 28.44
N ILE A 461 4.63 -13.59 28.00
CA ILE A 461 5.25 -14.19 26.82
C ILE A 461 6.12 -15.35 27.32
N VAL A 462 5.84 -16.55 26.84
CA VAL A 462 6.59 -17.76 27.17
C VAL A 462 7.22 -18.31 25.90
N ARG A 463 8.45 -18.85 25.98
CA ARG A 463 9.10 -19.56 24.88
C ARG A 463 8.86 -21.05 25.07
N GLU A 464 8.26 -21.68 24.07
CA GLU A 464 7.88 -23.10 24.12
C GLU A 464 8.22 -23.78 22.78
N PRO A 465 8.48 -25.09 22.76
CA PRO A 465 8.65 -25.83 21.51
C PRO A 465 7.44 -25.66 20.59
N MET A 466 7.69 -25.19 19.38
CA MET A 466 6.66 -24.97 18.37
C MET A 466 6.11 -26.32 17.91
N ARG A 467 4.82 -26.56 18.16
CA ARG A 467 4.09 -27.71 17.62
C ARG A 467 3.32 -27.24 16.40
N LEU A 468 3.43 -27.98 15.29
CA LEU A 468 2.60 -27.71 14.12
C LEU A 468 1.14 -27.98 14.48
N GLU A 469 0.25 -27.05 14.17
CA GLU A 469 -1.19 -27.25 14.39
C GLU A 469 -1.69 -28.41 13.50
N PRO A 470 -2.59 -29.27 14.01
CA PRO A 470 -3.21 -30.32 13.20
C PRO A 470 -3.94 -29.72 12.00
N THR A 471 -3.88 -30.40 10.86
CA THR A 471 -4.56 -29.99 9.63
C THR A 471 -6.08 -29.88 9.87
N GLY A 472 -6.63 -28.65 9.81
CA GLY A 472 -8.08 -28.41 9.87
C GLY A 472 -8.56 -27.45 10.97
N GLU A 473 -7.72 -27.06 11.93
CA GLU A 473 -8.07 -26.00 12.90
C GLU A 473 -7.83 -24.60 12.30
N LYS A 474 -8.70 -23.64 12.65
CA LYS A 474 -8.52 -22.23 12.27
C LYS A 474 -7.32 -21.68 13.04
N ALA A 475 -6.21 -21.46 12.34
CA ALA A 475 -4.99 -20.89 12.90
C ALA A 475 -5.28 -19.62 13.71
N ARG A 476 -5.00 -19.68 15.02
CA ARG A 476 -4.98 -18.51 15.89
C ARG A 476 -3.59 -17.92 15.89
N ASP A 477 -3.40 -16.74 15.27
CA ASP A 477 -2.17 -15.93 15.35
C ASP A 477 -0.88 -16.79 15.32
N ALA A 478 -0.75 -17.62 14.29
CA ALA A 478 0.39 -18.52 14.18
C ALA A 478 1.66 -17.71 13.88
N VAL A 479 2.73 -17.99 14.65
CA VAL A 479 4.06 -17.48 14.34
C VAL A 479 4.50 -18.05 13.00
N VAL A 480 4.61 -17.21 11.97
CA VAL A 480 5.10 -17.63 10.66
C VAL A 480 6.62 -17.52 10.65
N ALA A 481 7.30 -18.61 10.99
CA ALA A 481 8.75 -18.69 10.89
C ALA A 481 9.17 -19.00 9.44
N ARG A 482 10.04 -18.16 8.86
CA ARG A 482 10.63 -18.39 7.53
C ARG A 482 12.12 -18.63 7.68
N TRP A 483 12.60 -19.74 7.14
CA TRP A 483 14.00 -20.13 7.18
C TRP A 483 14.51 -20.34 5.75
N THR A 484 15.76 -19.98 5.50
CA THR A 484 16.46 -20.31 4.26
C THR A 484 17.68 -21.12 4.61
N ALA A 485 17.69 -22.39 4.20
CA ALA A 485 18.89 -23.21 4.25
C ALA A 485 19.75 -22.86 3.03
N ILE A 486 20.96 -22.36 3.27
CA ILE A 486 21.93 -22.06 2.22
C ILE A 486 22.97 -23.18 2.28
N GLY A 487 22.93 -24.09 1.31
CA GLY A 487 23.99 -25.08 1.10
C GLY A 487 25.26 -24.41 0.58
N ALA A 488 26.41 -24.86 1.05
CA ALA A 488 27.70 -24.62 0.39
C ALA A 488 27.84 -25.56 -0.81
#